data_AF-A0A816MG66-F1
#
_entry.id   AF-A0A816MG66-F1
#
_cell.length_a   1.000
_cell.length_b   1.000
_cell.length_c   1.000
_cell.angle_alpha   90.00
_cell.angle_beta   90.00
_cell.angle_gamma   90.00
#
_symmetry.space_group_name_H-M   'P 1'
#
loop_
_entity.id
_entity.type
_entity.pdbx_description
1 polymer ?
#
loop_
_entity_poly.entity_id
_entity_poly.type
_entity_poly.pdbx_seq_one_letter_code
_entity_poly.pdbx_strand_id
1 'polypeptide(L)'
;MRDVIEDEEAGDGDQVLIVLKHCNENLSTHEKELLKLQSKIDQMEKANFDPKHWTMQGELNLCMTFLVERPPPVITEEVTASLEDMIKSRIIEHDSKSKKGLAEVYEEEYVQKSNPLFAPSTFSDELKKEVIEEMSIQTNVPAIAMEEVAPLAVSDAAMLAPEEMFSGTGKIKEDSELTQEERKRRRAKKKRKFKAESAKQPVKKARDTTSTEMSKTGIFSYSNMT
;
A
#
# COMPACT_ATOMS: atom_id res chain seq x y z
N MET A 1 -48.73 -55.49 27.25
CA MET A 1 -49.64 -54.85 28.21
C MET A 1 -49.67 -55.70 29.47
N ARG A 2 -48.91 -55.24 30.47
CA ARG A 2 -49.10 -55.36 31.92
C ARG A 2 -47.73 -55.25 32.57
N ASP A 3 -47.36 -53.99 32.79
CA ASP A 3 -46.63 -53.54 33.98
C ASP A 3 -47.34 -54.04 35.25
N VAL A 4 -46.63 -53.96 36.40
CA VAL A 4 -46.98 -54.30 37.81
C VAL A 4 -45.88 -55.27 38.31
N ILE A 5 -44.93 -54.95 39.20
CA ILE A 5 -44.87 -54.03 40.36
C ILE A 5 -43.39 -53.71 40.68
N GLU A 6 -43.11 -52.46 41.03
CA GLU A 6 -41.95 -52.09 41.86
C GLU A 6 -42.22 -52.59 43.29
N ASP A 7 -41.46 -53.58 43.75
CA ASP A 7 -41.31 -53.83 45.19
C ASP A 7 -39.84 -53.65 45.53
N GLU A 8 -39.55 -52.50 46.16
CA GLU A 8 -38.39 -52.34 47.02
C GLU A 8 -38.46 -53.40 48.13
N GLU A 9 -37.70 -54.48 48.03
CA GLU A 9 -37.28 -55.22 49.22
C GLU A 9 -36.09 -54.53 49.86
N ALA A 10 -36.42 -53.49 50.63
CA ALA A 10 -35.66 -53.16 51.82
C ALA A 10 -35.78 -54.31 52.82
N GLY A 11 -34.73 -55.12 52.96
CA GLY A 11 -34.53 -55.93 54.15
C GLY A 11 -33.97 -57.34 53.96
N ASP A 12 -32.69 -57.46 53.62
CA ASP A 12 -31.89 -58.61 54.12
C ASP A 12 -30.37 -58.34 54.21
N GLY A 13 -29.94 -57.07 54.12
CA GLY A 13 -28.51 -56.70 54.14
C GLY A 13 -27.81 -57.01 55.46
N ASP A 14 -28.54 -56.99 56.59
CA ASP A 14 -27.97 -57.29 57.90
C ASP A 14 -27.95 -58.79 58.21
N GLN A 15 -28.89 -59.59 57.68
CA GLN A 15 -28.91 -61.03 57.96
C GLN A 15 -27.91 -61.79 57.08
N VAL A 16 -27.74 -61.36 55.82
CA VAL A 16 -26.66 -61.86 54.95
C VAL A 16 -25.28 -61.52 55.53
N LEU A 17 -25.13 -60.34 56.15
CA LEU A 17 -23.88 -59.93 56.80
C LEU A 17 -23.61 -60.69 58.12
N ILE A 18 -24.65 -61.03 58.89
CA ILE A 18 -24.56 -61.85 60.10
C ILE A 18 -24.24 -63.32 59.76
N VAL A 19 -24.86 -63.88 58.72
CA VAL A 19 -24.59 -65.25 58.23
C VAL A 19 -23.18 -65.36 57.66
N LEU A 20 -22.74 -64.39 56.86
CA LEU A 20 -21.38 -64.37 56.30
C LEU A 20 -20.30 -64.20 57.40
N LYS A 21 -20.60 -63.46 58.48
CA LYS A 21 -19.73 -63.36 59.67
C LYS A 21 -19.67 -64.65 60.49
N HIS A 22 -20.81 -65.29 60.76
CA HIS A 22 -20.85 -66.53 61.55
C HIS A 22 -20.27 -67.74 60.79
N CYS A 23 -20.36 -67.77 59.46
CA CYS A 23 -19.67 -68.77 58.66
C CYS A 23 -18.15 -68.56 58.71
N ASN A 24 -17.65 -67.32 58.69
CA ASN A 24 -16.21 -67.04 58.73
C ASN A 24 -15.49 -67.52 60.00
N GLU A 25 -16.20 -67.64 61.13
CA GLU A 25 -15.61 -68.13 62.38
C GLU A 25 -15.31 -69.64 62.33
N ASN A 26 -16.12 -70.44 61.63
CA ASN A 26 -16.06 -71.91 61.62
C ASN A 26 -15.29 -72.53 60.43
N LEU A 27 -14.77 -71.73 59.49
CA LEU A 27 -14.07 -72.25 58.30
C LEU A 27 -12.66 -72.74 58.65
N SER A 28 -12.26 -73.80 57.97
CA SER A 28 -10.91 -74.38 58.06
C SER A 28 -9.85 -73.35 57.66
N THR A 29 -8.63 -73.48 58.20
CA THR A 29 -7.51 -72.57 57.90
C THR A 29 -7.28 -72.41 56.40
N HIS A 30 -7.31 -73.52 55.65
CA HIS A 30 -7.19 -73.55 54.19
C HIS A 30 -8.37 -72.88 53.48
N GLU A 31 -9.58 -73.00 54.01
CA GLU A 31 -10.77 -72.41 53.42
C GLU A 31 -10.81 -70.88 53.60
N LYS A 32 -10.32 -70.40 54.76
CA LYS A 32 -10.06 -68.96 54.98
C LYS A 32 -9.00 -68.43 54.02
N GLU A 33 -7.95 -69.21 53.75
CA GLU A 33 -6.94 -68.87 52.75
C GLU A 33 -7.53 -68.81 51.33
N LEU A 34 -8.38 -69.76 50.95
CA LEU A 34 -9.09 -69.76 49.66
C LEU A 34 -10.02 -68.56 49.51
N LEU A 35 -10.79 -68.21 50.53
CA LEU A 35 -11.66 -67.02 50.49
C LEU A 35 -10.88 -65.72 50.38
N LYS A 36 -9.72 -65.63 51.04
CA LYS A 36 -8.81 -64.49 50.90
C LYS A 36 -8.25 -64.38 49.49
N LEU A 37 -7.89 -65.52 48.88
CA LEU A 37 -7.45 -65.58 47.49
C LEU A 37 -8.57 -65.18 46.52
N GLN A 38 -9.78 -65.72 46.70
CA GLN A 38 -10.94 -65.36 45.88
C GLN A 38 -11.28 -63.87 45.97
N SER A 39 -11.37 -63.31 47.19
CA SER A 39 -11.60 -61.88 47.37
C SER A 39 -10.51 -61.02 46.70
N LYS A 40 -9.25 -61.50 46.70
CA LYS A 40 -8.15 -60.82 46.01
C LYS A 40 -8.28 -60.91 44.49
N ILE A 41 -8.72 -62.06 43.96
CA ILE A 41 -9.01 -62.25 42.53
C ILE A 41 -10.11 -61.29 42.11
N ASP A 42 -11.23 -61.23 42.82
CA ASP A 42 -12.35 -60.33 42.51
C ASP A 42 -11.92 -58.86 42.50
N GLN A 43 -11.07 -58.45 43.46
CA GLN A 43 -10.48 -57.11 43.48
C GLN A 43 -9.59 -56.85 42.26
N MET A 44 -8.77 -57.82 41.88
CA MET A 44 -7.89 -57.69 40.72
C MET A 44 -8.65 -57.71 39.41
N GLU A 45 -9.68 -58.54 39.29
CA GLU A 45 -10.56 -58.60 38.13
C GLU A 45 -11.32 -57.28 37.98
N LYS A 46 -11.91 -56.75 39.05
CA LYS A 46 -12.57 -55.44 39.02
C LYS A 46 -11.62 -54.31 38.62
N ALA A 47 -10.42 -54.27 39.21
CA ALA A 47 -9.40 -53.29 38.86
C ALA A 47 -8.88 -53.42 37.41
N ASN A 48 -9.04 -54.61 36.79
CA ASN A 48 -8.72 -54.85 35.39
C ASN A 48 -9.87 -54.48 34.45
N PHE A 49 -11.12 -54.62 34.91
CA PHE A 49 -12.31 -54.21 34.16
C PHE A 49 -12.46 -52.68 34.11
N ASP A 50 -12.06 -51.98 35.17
CA ASP A 50 -12.11 -50.52 35.20
C ASP A 50 -11.18 -49.92 34.13
N PRO A 51 -11.62 -48.86 33.41
CA PRO A 51 -10.80 -48.23 32.39
C PRO A 51 -9.48 -47.76 33.01
N LYS A 52 -8.36 -48.19 32.42
CA LYS A 52 -7.01 -47.80 32.86
C LYS A 52 -6.88 -46.28 32.90
N HIS A 53 -6.28 -45.76 33.96
CA HIS A 53 -5.97 -44.34 34.12
C HIS A 53 -5.20 -43.81 32.89
N TRP A 54 -5.46 -42.57 32.48
CA TRP A 54 -4.94 -41.96 31.25
C TRP A 54 -3.41 -41.98 31.13
N THR A 55 -2.67 -42.10 32.22
CA THR A 55 -1.20 -42.24 32.22
C THR A 55 -0.72 -43.67 31.92
N MET A 56 -1.57 -44.68 32.12
CA MET A 56 -1.31 -46.09 31.80
C MET A 56 -1.82 -46.49 30.42
N GLN A 57 -2.63 -45.64 29.79
CA GLN A 57 -2.96 -45.73 28.38
C GLN A 57 -1.77 -45.16 27.61
N GLY A 58 -0.76 -46.01 27.39
CA GLY A 58 0.39 -45.67 26.56
C GLY A 58 -0.07 -45.21 25.16
N GLU A 59 0.72 -44.32 24.56
CA GLU A 59 0.45 -43.69 23.27
C GLU A 59 -0.95 -43.06 23.20
N LEU A 60 -1.15 -42.01 24.02
CA LEU A 60 -2.19 -41.03 23.74
C LEU A 60 -1.99 -40.54 22.30
N ASN A 61 -3.01 -40.68 21.45
CA ASN A 61 -3.01 -40.16 20.09
C ASN A 61 -2.42 -38.75 20.07
N LEU A 62 -1.15 -38.65 19.67
CA LEU A 62 -0.35 -37.41 19.65
C LEU A 62 -0.98 -36.34 18.72
N CYS A 63 -2.03 -36.68 18.00
CA CYS A 63 -2.69 -35.85 17.01
C CYS A 63 -3.74 -34.89 17.56
N MET A 64 -4.33 -35.11 18.75
CA MET A 64 -5.51 -34.31 19.16
C MET A 64 -5.22 -33.04 19.96
N THR A 65 -4.01 -32.85 20.49
CA THR A 65 -3.70 -31.67 21.32
C THR A 65 -2.34 -31.02 21.03
N PHE A 66 -1.61 -31.50 20.01
CA PHE A 66 -0.27 -30.95 19.69
C PHE A 66 -0.20 -30.16 18.37
N LEU A 67 -1.28 -30.13 17.58
CA LEU A 67 -1.41 -29.16 16.49
C LEU A 67 -1.83 -27.81 17.06
N VAL A 68 -0.95 -27.24 17.89
CA VAL A 68 -1.03 -25.85 18.33
C VAL A 68 -0.68 -25.01 17.12
N GLU A 69 -1.71 -24.40 16.54
CA GLU A 69 -1.58 -23.30 15.58
C GLU A 69 -0.52 -22.33 16.13
N ARG A 70 0.58 -22.17 15.37
CA ARG A 70 1.75 -21.41 15.81
C ARG A 70 1.30 -20.05 16.34
N PRO A 71 1.69 -19.65 17.57
CA PRO A 71 1.24 -18.38 18.12
C PRO A 71 1.63 -17.24 17.17
N PRO A 72 0.74 -16.23 16.99
CA PRO A 72 0.99 -15.14 16.07
C PRO A 72 2.31 -14.47 16.42
N PRO A 73 3.15 -14.16 15.42
CA PRO A 73 4.46 -13.59 15.66
C PRO A 73 4.29 -12.24 16.37
N VAL A 74 5.00 -12.08 17.49
CA VAL A 74 5.05 -10.81 18.22
C VAL A 74 5.86 -9.82 17.38
N ILE A 75 5.35 -8.59 17.25
CA ILE A 75 5.99 -7.52 16.48
C ILE A 75 7.23 -7.06 17.27
N THR A 76 8.40 -7.54 16.88
CA THR A 76 9.69 -7.15 17.46
C THR A 76 10.29 -5.95 16.71
N GLU A 77 11.11 -5.16 17.40
CA GLU A 77 11.74 -3.94 16.85
C GLU A 77 12.63 -4.24 15.63
N GLU A 78 13.34 -5.37 15.66
CA GLU A 78 14.18 -5.85 14.55
C GLU A 78 13.36 -6.10 13.27
N VAL A 79 12.15 -6.67 13.41
CA VAL A 79 11.28 -6.96 12.27
C VAL A 79 10.69 -5.67 11.69
N THR A 80 10.33 -4.70 12.55
CA THR A 80 9.87 -3.39 12.07
C THR A 80 10.98 -2.59 11.40
N ALA A 81 12.22 -2.65 11.90
CA ALA A 81 13.36 -2.00 11.27
C ALA A 81 13.66 -2.57 9.87
N SER A 82 13.65 -3.90 9.71
CA SER A 82 13.81 -4.54 8.40
C SER A 82 12.69 -4.16 7.41
N LEU A 83 11.46 -4.08 7.90
CA LEU A 83 10.30 -3.67 7.09
C LEU A 83 10.40 -2.21 6.65
N GLU A 84 10.83 -1.31 7.54
CA GLU A 84 11.05 0.11 7.22
C GLU A 84 12.10 0.29 6.14
N ASP A 85 13.21 -0.44 6.21
CA ASP A 85 14.27 -0.35 5.22
C ASP A 85 13.82 -0.86 3.85
N MET A 86 13.03 -1.94 3.82
CA MET A 86 12.39 -2.42 2.58
C MET A 86 11.41 -1.39 2.00
N ILE A 87 10.65 -0.68 2.84
CA ILE A 87 9.73 0.39 2.40
C ILE A 87 10.53 1.57 1.85
N LYS A 88 11.59 2.00 2.54
CA LYS A 88 12.49 3.08 2.11
C LYS A 88 13.10 2.76 0.74
N SER A 89 13.63 1.55 0.55
CA SER A 89 14.18 1.10 -0.74
C SER A 89 13.14 1.19 -1.85
N ARG A 90 11.91 0.73 -1.62
CA ARG A 90 10.84 0.79 -2.63
C ARG A 90 10.43 2.20 -3.01
N ILE A 91 10.40 3.13 -2.05
CA ILE A 91 10.09 4.55 -2.32
C ILE A 91 11.19 5.19 -3.15
N ILE A 92 12.46 4.97 -2.78
CA ILE A 92 13.60 5.51 -3.52
C ILE A 92 13.63 4.94 -4.95
N GLU A 93 13.41 3.64 -5.12
CA GLU A 93 13.28 3.02 -6.44
C GLU A 93 12.12 3.59 -7.23
N HIS A 94 10.97 3.82 -6.60
CA HIS A 94 9.82 4.42 -7.26
C HIS A 94 10.07 5.86 -7.69
N ASP A 95 10.80 6.64 -6.90
CA ASP A 95 11.15 8.03 -7.20
C ASP A 95 12.31 8.16 -8.21
N SER A 96 13.20 7.17 -8.25
CA SER A 96 14.32 7.08 -9.21
C SER A 96 13.95 6.38 -10.51
N LYS A 97 12.80 5.69 -10.58
CA LYS A 97 12.25 5.22 -11.85
C LYS A 97 12.10 6.41 -12.79
N SER A 98 12.53 6.17 -14.03
CA SER A 98 12.52 7.13 -15.11
C SER A 98 11.15 7.81 -15.19
N LYS A 99 11.13 9.14 -15.01
CA LYS A 99 9.96 9.96 -15.33
C LYS A 99 9.76 10.11 -16.84
N LYS A 100 10.70 9.60 -17.64
CA LYS A 100 10.62 9.66 -19.08
C LYS A 100 9.48 8.79 -19.56
N GLY A 101 8.60 9.37 -20.35
CA GLY A 101 7.50 8.63 -20.96
C GLY A 101 8.03 7.59 -21.94
N LEU A 102 7.23 6.57 -22.25
CA LEU A 102 7.54 5.60 -23.30
C LEU A 102 7.82 6.30 -24.66
N ALA A 103 7.13 7.42 -24.91
CA ALA A 103 7.36 8.28 -26.08
C ALA A 103 8.75 8.94 -26.06
N GLU A 104 9.19 9.47 -24.91
CA GLU A 104 10.51 10.10 -24.75
C GLU A 104 11.65 9.08 -24.91
N VAL A 105 11.46 7.84 -24.44
CA VAL A 105 12.42 6.75 -24.68
C VAL A 105 12.51 6.42 -26.17
N TYR A 106 11.38 6.38 -26.88
CA TYR A 106 11.33 6.11 -28.31
C TYR A 106 11.94 7.25 -29.13
N GLU A 107 11.71 8.50 -28.72
CA GLU A 107 12.31 9.69 -29.32
C GLU A 107 13.83 9.74 -29.08
N GLU A 108 14.30 9.43 -27.87
CA GLU A 108 15.73 9.36 -27.55
C GLU A 108 16.45 8.25 -28.34
N GLU A 109 15.82 7.09 -28.51
CA GLU A 109 16.34 6.01 -29.35
C GLU A 109 16.36 6.40 -30.83
N TYR A 110 15.34 7.10 -31.32
CA TYR A 110 15.29 7.55 -32.72
C TYR A 110 16.37 8.59 -33.01
N VAL A 111 16.57 9.57 -32.12
CA VAL A 111 17.63 10.59 -32.23
C VAL A 111 19.03 9.99 -32.11
N GLN A 112 19.22 9.00 -31.24
CA GLN A 112 20.49 8.27 -31.15
C GLN A 112 20.77 7.44 -32.41
N LYS A 113 19.72 6.89 -33.04
CA LYS A 113 19.83 6.08 -34.26
C LYS A 113 19.98 6.94 -35.52
N SER A 114 19.43 8.14 -35.53
CA SER A 114 19.54 9.11 -36.63
C SER A 114 20.83 9.95 -36.56
N ASN A 115 21.69 9.73 -35.55
CA ASN A 115 22.96 10.42 -35.45
C ASN A 115 23.87 10.06 -36.66
N PRO A 116 24.25 11.03 -37.50
CA PRO A 116 24.88 10.80 -38.81
C PRO A 116 26.32 10.24 -38.75
N LEU A 117 26.86 10.03 -37.54
CA LEU A 117 28.17 9.42 -37.33
C LEU A 117 28.17 7.89 -37.52
N PHE A 118 27.00 7.23 -37.66
CA PHE A 118 26.91 5.77 -37.67
C PHE A 118 26.48 5.09 -38.99
N ALA A 119 25.87 5.76 -39.98
CA ALA A 119 25.51 5.06 -41.24
C ALA A 119 25.37 5.97 -42.48
N PRO A 120 25.79 5.50 -43.68
CA PRO A 120 25.72 6.25 -44.93
C PRO A 120 24.28 6.37 -45.45
N SER A 121 23.88 7.60 -45.79
CA SER A 121 22.55 7.99 -46.29
C SER A 121 22.18 7.29 -47.60
N THR A 122 21.02 6.63 -47.63
CA THR A 122 20.40 6.11 -48.87
C THR A 122 19.32 7.08 -49.34
N PHE A 123 19.30 7.31 -50.65
CA PHE A 123 18.55 8.33 -51.40
C PHE A 123 16.99 8.29 -51.29
N SER A 124 16.42 7.42 -50.46
CA SER A 124 14.96 7.25 -50.35
C SER A 124 14.31 7.93 -49.14
N ASP A 125 15.09 8.64 -48.30
CA ASP A 125 14.60 9.26 -47.06
C ASP A 125 14.14 10.73 -47.23
N GLU A 126 14.06 11.25 -48.45
CA GLU A 126 13.85 12.68 -48.73
C GLU A 126 12.36 13.13 -48.70
N LEU A 127 11.48 12.46 -47.95
CA LEU A 127 10.09 12.92 -47.82
C LEU A 127 9.61 12.89 -46.37
N LYS A 128 10.21 13.78 -45.58
CA LYS A 128 9.55 14.72 -44.66
C LYS A 128 10.64 15.57 -44.04
N LYS A 129 10.86 16.75 -44.61
CA LYS A 129 11.71 17.77 -43.97
C LYS A 129 11.09 18.08 -42.61
N GLU A 130 11.93 18.13 -41.59
CA GLU A 130 11.59 18.49 -40.23
C GLU A 130 10.72 19.76 -40.22
N VAL A 131 9.66 19.76 -39.41
CA VAL A 131 8.76 20.91 -39.28
C VAL A 131 9.56 22.04 -38.63
N ILE A 132 10.15 22.89 -39.47
CA ILE A 132 10.63 24.20 -39.07
C ILE A 132 9.37 25.00 -38.77
N GLU A 133 9.20 25.47 -37.53
CA GLU A 133 8.12 26.39 -37.17
C GLU A 133 8.37 27.74 -37.85
N GLU A 134 7.97 27.83 -39.11
CA GLU A 134 8.01 29.07 -39.87
C GLU A 134 6.93 30.02 -39.34
N MET A 135 7.37 31.10 -38.70
CA MET A 135 6.48 32.17 -38.26
C MET A 135 5.92 32.91 -39.49
N SER A 136 4.67 32.61 -39.86
CA SER A 136 3.94 33.33 -40.89
C SER A 136 3.06 34.43 -40.27
N ILE A 137 3.28 35.67 -40.68
CA ILE A 137 2.47 36.81 -40.25
C ILE A 137 1.31 36.94 -41.24
N GLN A 138 0.11 36.58 -40.81
CA GLN A 138 -1.10 36.84 -41.60
C GLN A 138 -1.54 38.29 -41.37
N THR A 139 -1.73 39.03 -42.44
CA THR A 139 -2.24 40.41 -42.38
C THR A 139 -3.77 40.38 -42.39
N ASN A 140 -4.41 41.29 -41.65
CA ASN A 140 -5.87 41.43 -41.67
C ASN A 140 -6.32 42.03 -43.00
N VAL A 141 -6.60 41.16 -43.96
CA VAL A 141 -7.10 41.50 -45.30
C VAL A 141 -8.47 40.82 -45.47
N PRO A 142 -9.47 41.49 -46.04
CA PRO A 142 -10.75 40.85 -46.33
C PRO A 142 -10.54 39.67 -47.28
N ALA A 143 -11.22 38.55 -47.04
CA ALA A 143 -10.98 37.29 -47.78
C ALA A 143 -11.11 37.46 -49.31
N ILE A 144 -11.94 38.40 -49.74
CA ILE A 144 -12.18 38.75 -51.15
C ILE A 144 -10.92 39.21 -51.90
N ALA A 145 -9.96 39.86 -51.23
CA ALA A 145 -8.77 40.41 -51.89
C ALA A 145 -7.72 39.34 -52.25
N MET A 146 -7.89 38.12 -51.76
CA MET A 146 -7.06 36.96 -52.11
C MET A 146 -7.79 35.95 -53.01
N GLU A 147 -9.04 36.24 -53.42
CA GLU A 147 -9.83 35.38 -54.31
C GLU A 147 -9.66 35.77 -55.79
N GLU A 148 -9.79 34.78 -56.67
CA GLU A 148 -9.81 34.96 -58.13
C GLU A 148 -11.08 35.70 -58.59
N VAL A 149 -10.95 36.56 -59.60
CA VAL A 149 -12.04 37.41 -60.11
C VAL A 149 -13.02 36.60 -60.95
N ALA A 150 -13.82 35.75 -60.30
CA ALA A 150 -14.98 35.08 -60.88
C ALA A 150 -16.26 35.70 -60.30
N PRO A 151 -17.29 36.01 -61.10
CA PRO A 151 -18.53 36.61 -60.60
C PRO A 151 -19.41 35.56 -59.91
N LEU A 152 -18.99 35.07 -58.73
CA LEU A 152 -19.71 34.08 -57.92
C LEU A 152 -19.64 34.47 -56.43
N ALA A 153 -20.64 35.26 -55.99
CA ALA A 153 -20.96 35.59 -54.59
C ALA A 153 -19.87 36.30 -53.73
N VAL A 154 -20.30 37.33 -53.00
CA VAL A 154 -19.44 38.16 -52.13
C VAL A 154 -19.58 37.69 -50.68
N SER A 155 -18.48 37.35 -50.02
CA SER A 155 -18.43 37.12 -48.57
C SER A 155 -17.68 38.27 -47.86
N ASP A 156 -18.32 38.92 -46.88
CA ASP A 156 -17.78 40.07 -46.11
C ASP A 156 -16.89 39.65 -44.90
N ALA A 157 -16.39 38.41 -44.91
CA ALA A 157 -15.63 37.87 -43.79
C ALA A 157 -14.14 38.26 -43.86
N ALA A 158 -13.57 38.66 -42.72
CA ALA A 158 -12.13 38.82 -42.55
C ALA A 158 -11.46 37.45 -42.30
N MET A 159 -10.18 37.31 -42.69
CA MET A 159 -9.44 36.05 -42.49
C MET A 159 -9.13 35.76 -41.02
N LEU A 160 -8.95 36.80 -40.19
CA LEU A 160 -8.64 36.63 -38.76
C LEU A 160 -9.92 36.52 -37.92
N ALA A 161 -9.87 35.65 -36.92
CA ALA A 161 -11.00 35.48 -36.01
C ALA A 161 -11.15 36.70 -35.10
N PRO A 162 -12.38 37.04 -34.65
CA PRO A 162 -12.60 38.14 -33.71
C PRO A 162 -11.78 38.04 -32.41
N GLU A 163 -11.46 36.82 -31.95
CA GLU A 163 -10.60 36.59 -30.77
C GLU A 163 -9.13 36.96 -31.01
N GLU A 164 -8.66 36.95 -32.26
CA GLU A 164 -7.31 37.36 -32.64
C GLU A 164 -7.20 38.89 -32.77
N MET A 165 -8.28 39.55 -33.19
CA MET A 165 -8.37 41.02 -33.22
C MET A 165 -8.53 41.64 -31.84
N PHE A 166 -9.19 40.94 -30.91
CA PHE A 166 -9.49 41.47 -29.58
C PHE A 166 -9.26 40.44 -28.47
N SER A 167 -8.15 40.58 -27.75
CA SER A 167 -7.78 39.74 -26.61
C SER A 167 -8.27 40.27 -25.25
N GLY A 168 -9.39 41.00 -25.25
CA GLY A 168 -9.96 41.54 -24.02
C GLY A 168 -10.62 40.45 -23.18
N THR A 169 -10.03 40.12 -22.02
CA THR A 169 -10.72 39.26 -21.05
C THR A 169 -11.99 39.96 -20.58
N GLY A 170 -13.18 39.44 -20.94
CA GLY A 170 -14.48 40.11 -20.82
C GLY A 170 -14.98 40.48 -19.41
N LYS A 171 -14.13 40.44 -18.38
CA LYS A 171 -14.43 40.92 -17.03
C LYS A 171 -13.28 41.77 -16.50
N ILE A 172 -13.13 42.96 -17.08
CA ILE A 172 -12.25 44.00 -16.55
C ILE A 172 -12.98 44.57 -15.33
N LYS A 173 -12.51 44.21 -14.14
CA LYS A 173 -13.00 44.81 -12.89
C LYS A 173 -11.84 45.52 -12.22
N GLU A 174 -12.02 46.80 -11.94
CA GLU A 174 -11.02 47.63 -11.29
C GLU A 174 -10.83 47.19 -9.82
N ASP A 175 -9.63 47.38 -9.28
CA ASP A 175 -9.30 46.99 -7.91
C ASP A 175 -10.06 47.80 -6.84
N SER A 176 -10.55 49.00 -7.19
CA SER A 176 -11.39 49.89 -6.37
C SER A 176 -12.77 49.27 -6.10
N GLU A 177 -13.37 48.62 -7.09
CA GLU A 177 -14.71 48.02 -7.06
C GLU A 177 -14.74 46.59 -6.49
N LEU A 178 -13.57 46.04 -6.16
CA LEU A 178 -13.46 44.66 -5.70
C LEU A 178 -13.78 44.54 -4.20
N THR A 179 -14.73 43.68 -3.84
CA THR A 179 -15.03 43.40 -2.43
C THR A 179 -13.83 42.73 -1.74
N GLN A 180 -13.74 42.84 -0.41
CA GLN A 180 -12.64 42.24 0.36
C GLN A 180 -12.54 40.71 0.17
N GLU A 181 -13.68 40.03 0.00
CA GLU A 181 -13.75 38.60 -0.26
C GLU A 181 -13.21 38.22 -1.63
N GLU A 182 -13.58 38.96 -2.67
CA GLU A 182 -13.09 38.71 -4.02
C GLU A 182 -11.58 39.02 -4.15
N ARG A 183 -11.05 40.01 -3.41
CA ARG A 183 -9.59 40.22 -3.26
C ARG A 183 -8.88 39.00 -2.65
N LYS A 184 -9.42 38.44 -1.55
CA LYS A 184 -8.88 37.23 -0.92
C LYS A 184 -8.91 36.04 -1.87
N ARG A 185 -10.02 35.87 -2.61
CA ARG A 185 -10.19 34.81 -3.61
C ARG A 185 -9.20 34.95 -4.77
N ARG A 186 -8.99 36.16 -5.31
CA ARG A 186 -7.98 36.41 -6.36
C ARG A 186 -6.57 36.09 -5.87
N ARG A 187 -6.21 36.48 -4.65
CA ARG A 187 -4.91 36.14 -4.04
C ARG A 187 -4.72 34.62 -3.92
N ALA A 188 -5.73 33.91 -3.42
CA ALA A 188 -5.69 32.45 -3.33
C ALA A 188 -5.58 31.77 -4.70
N LYS A 189 -6.35 32.21 -5.70
CA LYS A 189 -6.29 31.69 -7.07
C LYS A 189 -4.92 31.95 -7.71
N LYS A 190 -4.35 33.16 -7.53
CA LYS A 190 -3.00 33.51 -8.01
C LYS A 190 -1.94 32.65 -7.32
N LYS A 191 -2.01 32.47 -6.00
CA LYS A 191 -1.10 31.59 -5.24
C LYS A 191 -1.18 30.13 -5.72
N ARG A 192 -2.38 29.62 -5.98
CA ARG A 192 -2.59 28.26 -6.51
C ARG A 192 -1.99 28.09 -7.91
N LYS A 193 -2.20 29.05 -8.81
CA LYS A 193 -1.63 29.03 -10.16
C LYS A 193 -0.10 29.03 -10.10
N PHE A 194 0.48 29.94 -9.31
CA PHE A 194 1.93 30.02 -9.13
C PHE A 194 2.53 28.74 -8.55
N LYS A 195 1.89 28.12 -7.53
CA LYS A 195 2.34 26.84 -6.97
C LYS A 195 2.26 25.70 -7.99
N ALA A 196 1.20 25.66 -8.79
CA ALA A 196 1.04 24.65 -9.83
C ALA A 196 2.08 24.82 -10.95
N GLU A 197 2.40 26.06 -11.30
CA GLU A 197 3.42 26.40 -12.30
C GLU A 197 4.83 26.08 -11.80
N SER A 198 5.16 26.43 -10.55
CA SER A 198 6.43 26.09 -9.93
C SER A 198 6.64 24.59 -9.77
N ALA A 199 5.56 23.81 -9.59
CA ALA A 199 5.63 22.34 -9.53
C ALA A 199 5.83 21.69 -10.91
N LYS A 200 5.42 22.38 -11.99
CA LYS A 200 5.63 21.93 -13.38
C LYS A 200 7.00 22.32 -13.93
N GLN A 201 7.62 23.37 -13.38
CA GLN A 201 9.00 23.72 -13.69
C GLN A 201 9.94 22.64 -13.13
N PRO A 202 10.74 21.96 -13.96
CA PRO A 202 11.74 21.02 -13.46
C PRO A 202 12.75 21.80 -12.60
N VAL A 203 13.03 21.28 -11.40
CA VAL A 203 14.02 21.85 -10.46
C VAL A 203 15.35 21.99 -11.19
N LYS A 204 15.68 23.20 -11.65
CA LYS A 204 17.04 23.52 -12.09
C LYS A 204 17.92 23.37 -10.86
N LYS A 205 18.80 22.36 -10.88
CA LYS A 205 19.80 22.12 -9.83
C LYS A 205 20.51 23.44 -9.52
N ALA A 206 20.59 23.77 -8.24
CA ALA A 206 21.29 24.94 -7.75
C ALA A 206 22.72 24.94 -8.31
N ARG A 207 23.15 26.05 -8.92
CA ARG A 207 24.56 26.27 -9.22
C ARG A 207 25.24 26.62 -7.90
N ASP A 208 26.20 25.80 -7.49
CA ASP A 208 27.05 26.04 -6.34
C ASP A 208 27.80 27.36 -6.54
N THR A 209 27.48 28.39 -5.74
CA THR A 209 28.28 29.62 -5.67
C THR A 209 29.40 29.43 -4.66
N THR A 210 30.47 28.76 -5.08
CA THR A 210 31.77 28.81 -4.39
C THR A 210 32.81 29.37 -5.36
N SER A 211 32.96 30.69 -5.38
CA SER A 211 34.21 31.38 -5.73
C SER A 211 34.02 32.89 -5.61
N THR A 212 34.98 33.53 -4.94
CA THR A 212 35.12 34.98 -4.73
C THR A 212 34.52 35.55 -3.43
N GLU A 213 34.84 34.93 -2.30
CA GLU A 213 35.20 35.72 -1.11
C GLU A 213 36.72 35.85 -1.12
N MET A 214 37.25 37.02 -1.49
CA MET A 214 38.53 37.56 -1.01
C MET A 214 38.71 39.00 -1.51
N SER A 215 39.13 39.86 -0.58
CA SER A 215 39.60 41.25 -0.73
C SER A 215 38.55 42.38 -0.74
N LYS A 216 38.14 42.79 0.48
CA LYS A 216 37.93 44.23 0.78
C LYS A 216 38.06 44.53 2.27
N THR A 217 39.25 44.36 2.82
CA THR A 217 39.66 45.07 4.04
C THR A 217 40.06 46.49 3.65
N GLY A 218 39.06 47.38 3.56
CA GLY A 218 39.25 48.82 3.39
C GLY A 218 39.18 49.50 4.75
N ILE A 219 40.33 49.91 5.25
CA ILE A 219 40.54 50.68 6.48
C ILE A 219 39.70 51.97 6.42
N PHE A 220 38.77 52.16 7.36
CA PHE A 220 38.12 53.46 7.60
C PHE A 220 38.48 53.91 9.01
N SER A 221 39.66 54.52 9.16
CA SER A 221 40.02 55.25 10.37
C SER A 221 39.28 56.59 10.37
N TYR A 222 38.33 56.75 11.29
CA TYR A 222 37.69 58.04 11.54
C TYR A 222 38.70 59.03 12.14
N SER A 223 39.00 60.11 11.41
CA SER A 223 39.62 61.31 11.97
C SER A 223 38.56 62.11 12.71
N ASN A 224 38.76 62.29 14.02
CA ASN A 224 38.06 63.30 14.82
C ASN A 224 38.47 64.70 14.34
N MET A 225 37.49 65.59 14.15
CA MET A 225 37.73 67.02 14.12
C MET A 225 36.96 67.67 15.28
N THR A 226 37.75 68.29 16.15
CA THR A 226 37.36 69.31 17.12
C THR A 226 36.97 70.60 16.42
#